data_AF-C6AZF8-F1
#
_entry.id   AF-C6AZF8-F1
#
_cell.length_a   1.000
_cell.length_b   1.000
_cell.length_c   1.000
_cell.angle_alpha   90.00
_cell.angle_beta   90.00
_cell.angle_gamma   90.00
#
_symmetry.space_group_name_H-M   'P 1'
#
loop_
_entity.id
_entity.type
_entity.pdbx_description
1 polymer ?
#
loop_
_entity_poly.entity_id
_entity_poly.type
_entity_poly.pdbx_seq_one_letter_code
_entity_poly.pdbx_strand_id
1 'polypeptide(L)'
;MRTSLLSIALFTFSLSAAQAADFPLASCAGWNGTLVSRTGTDSSTAIMKGKVTQADFREYCERDPGGETTAHGGKLTVKQCVATYTKANGKDTYRSTANCIEGTLSFVPPRGEPLRVTFPLPEDADVSCASGMPPLIEQFKLLCPQAAREFHLMDDE
;
A
#
# COMPACT_ATOMS: atom_id res chain seq x y z
N MET A 1 -0.08 -19.62 62.67
CA MET A 1 0.97 -19.54 61.64
C MET A 1 0.45 -20.20 60.37
N ARG A 2 0.70 -19.58 59.21
CA ARG A 2 0.45 -20.02 57.81
C ARG A 2 -0.90 -19.62 57.18
N THR A 3 -0.86 -18.49 56.48
CA THR A 3 -1.68 -18.21 55.30
C THR A 3 -0.71 -18.01 54.12
N SER A 4 -0.68 -18.97 53.19
CA SER A 4 0.04 -18.82 51.93
C SER A 4 -0.87 -18.12 50.92
N LEU A 5 -0.47 -16.92 50.49
CA LEU A 5 -1.10 -16.19 49.39
C LEU A 5 -0.44 -16.64 48.08
N LEU A 6 -1.20 -17.31 47.21
CA LEU A 6 -0.80 -17.53 45.82
C LEU A 6 -1.05 -16.24 45.02
N SER A 7 0.03 -15.60 44.59
CA SER A 7 -0.02 -14.50 43.62
C SER A 7 -0.25 -15.07 42.22
N ILE A 8 -1.44 -14.79 41.66
CA ILE A 8 -1.76 -15.05 40.26
C ILE A 8 -1.16 -13.92 39.42
N ALA A 9 -0.07 -14.20 38.72
CA ALA A 9 0.50 -13.27 37.74
C ALA A 9 -0.36 -13.30 36.46
N LEU A 10 -1.12 -12.23 36.22
CA LEU A 10 -1.85 -11.99 34.99
C LEU A 10 -0.86 -11.59 33.89
N PHE A 11 -0.51 -12.53 33.01
CA PHE A 11 0.20 -12.23 31.77
C PHE A 11 -0.76 -11.50 30.82
N THR A 12 -0.63 -10.18 30.71
CA THR A 12 -1.25 -9.40 29.64
C THR A 12 -0.50 -9.68 28.34
N PHE A 13 -1.07 -10.54 27.48
CA PHE A 13 -0.61 -10.66 26.11
C PHE A 13 -0.92 -9.36 25.37
N SER A 14 0.09 -8.51 25.18
CA SER A 14 0.02 -7.41 24.23
C SER A 14 -0.06 -8.01 22.83
N LEU A 15 -1.27 -8.13 22.27
CA LEU A 15 -1.42 -8.32 20.83
C LEU A 15 -0.85 -7.06 20.17
N SER A 16 0.37 -7.15 19.63
CA SER A 16 0.84 -6.16 18.67
C SER A 16 -0.19 -6.10 17.54
N ALA A 17 -0.85 -4.96 17.41
CA ALA A 17 -1.59 -4.65 16.19
C ALA A 17 -0.60 -4.84 15.05
N ALA A 18 -0.84 -5.83 14.19
CA ALA A 18 -0.13 -5.91 12.93
C ALA A 18 -0.37 -4.56 12.24
N GLN A 19 0.65 -3.70 12.21
CA GLN A 19 0.57 -2.42 11.51
C GLN A 19 0.30 -2.78 10.06
N ALA A 20 -0.93 -2.54 9.62
CA ALA A 20 -1.29 -2.69 8.23
C ALA A 20 -0.41 -1.72 7.46
N ALA A 21 0.57 -2.25 6.72
CA ALA A 21 1.38 -1.45 5.83
C ALA A 21 0.57 -1.15 4.57
N ASP A 22 0.85 -0.03 3.94
CA ASP A 22 0.22 0.33 2.68
C ASP A 22 0.83 -0.46 1.51
N PHE A 23 -0.02 -0.79 0.55
CA PHE A 23 0.39 -1.11 -0.82
C PHE A 23 0.31 0.20 -1.62
N PRO A 24 1.44 0.77 -2.08
CA PRO A 24 1.46 2.06 -2.76
C PRO A 24 0.68 2.01 -4.09
N LEU A 25 -0.42 2.76 -4.16
CA LEU A 25 -1.26 2.90 -5.36
C LEU A 25 -1.53 4.36 -5.73
N ALA A 26 -1.59 5.25 -4.73
CA ALA A 26 -1.90 6.66 -4.96
C ALA A 26 -0.63 7.48 -5.14
N SER A 27 -0.39 7.98 -6.35
CA SER A 27 0.58 9.06 -6.58
C SER A 27 -0.02 10.43 -6.26
N CYS A 28 -1.35 10.59 -6.34
CA CYS A 28 -2.01 11.83 -5.97
C CYS A 28 -3.45 11.67 -5.42
N ALA A 29 -4.48 11.85 -6.26
CA ALA A 29 -5.90 11.85 -5.89
C ALA A 29 -6.50 10.42 -5.87
N GLY A 30 -5.71 9.40 -5.56
CA GLY A 30 -6.18 8.02 -5.40
C GLY A 30 -6.19 7.58 -3.94
N TRP A 31 -6.58 6.32 -3.70
CA TRP A 31 -6.36 5.62 -2.44
C TRP A 31 -5.14 4.71 -2.53
N ASN A 32 -4.45 4.50 -1.41
CA ASN A 32 -3.55 3.36 -1.27
C ASN A 32 -4.35 2.06 -1.09
N GLY A 33 -3.68 0.93 -1.23
CA GLY A 33 -4.22 -0.35 -0.81
C GLY A 33 -3.65 -0.74 0.56
N THR A 34 -4.24 -1.77 1.16
CA THR A 34 -3.64 -2.49 2.28
C THR A 34 -2.71 -3.59 1.77
N LEU A 35 -1.47 -3.62 2.24
CA LEU A 35 -0.52 -4.71 2.00
C LEU A 35 -0.99 -5.98 2.70
N VAL A 36 -1.22 -7.04 1.91
CA VAL A 36 -1.70 -8.34 2.41
C VAL A 36 -0.54 -9.32 2.62
N SER A 37 0.46 -9.29 1.74
CA SER A 37 1.63 -10.16 1.86
C SER A 37 2.83 -9.55 1.16
N ARG A 38 4.02 -9.79 1.68
CA ARG A 38 5.30 -9.49 1.03
C ARG A 38 6.29 -10.62 1.29
N THR A 39 6.92 -11.14 0.25
CA THR A 39 7.82 -12.30 0.32
C THR A 39 8.97 -12.16 -0.66
N GLY A 40 10.11 -12.79 -0.37
CA GLY A 40 11.26 -12.82 -1.28
C GLY A 40 11.93 -11.45 -1.46
N THR A 41 11.84 -10.57 -0.47
CA THR A 41 12.53 -9.27 -0.46
C THR A 41 14.01 -9.43 -0.82
N ASP A 42 14.53 -8.49 -1.63
CA ASP A 42 15.90 -8.49 -2.17
C ASP A 42 16.27 -9.72 -3.02
N SER A 43 15.29 -10.47 -3.55
CA SER A 43 15.54 -11.64 -4.40
C SER A 43 15.10 -11.43 -5.85
N SER A 44 15.46 -12.37 -6.72
CA SER A 44 14.96 -12.42 -8.11
C SER A 44 13.48 -12.80 -8.23
N THR A 45 12.83 -13.13 -7.11
CA THR A 45 11.43 -13.59 -7.04
C THR A 45 10.63 -12.82 -5.99
N ALA A 46 10.99 -11.55 -5.76
CA ALA A 46 10.30 -10.70 -4.79
C ALA A 46 8.86 -10.46 -5.23
N ILE A 47 7.90 -10.64 -4.30
CA ILE A 47 6.47 -10.50 -4.58
C ILE A 47 5.79 -9.79 -3.42
N MET A 48 4.87 -8.89 -3.75
CA MET A 48 3.90 -8.37 -2.80
C MET A 48 2.50 -8.32 -3.38
N LYS A 49 1.50 -8.39 -2.50
CA LYS A 49 0.08 -8.38 -2.84
C LYS A 49 -0.65 -7.38 -1.97
N GLY A 50 -1.57 -6.66 -2.58
CA GLY A 50 -2.43 -5.69 -1.91
C GLY A 50 -3.90 -5.91 -2.25
N LYS A 51 -4.76 -5.35 -1.41
CA LYS A 51 -6.20 -5.22 -1.67
C LYS A 51 -6.65 -3.86 -1.20
N VAL A 52 -7.76 -3.36 -1.74
CA VAL A 52 -8.37 -2.13 -1.22
C VAL A 52 -9.48 -2.50 -0.27
N THR A 53 -9.47 -1.89 0.91
CA THR A 53 -10.37 -2.16 2.03
C THR A 53 -11.35 -1.01 2.23
N GLN A 54 -12.36 -1.25 3.07
CA GLN A 54 -13.27 -0.18 3.47
C GLN A 54 -12.55 0.97 4.19
N ALA A 55 -11.45 0.70 4.90
CA ALA A 55 -10.65 1.72 5.57
C ALA A 55 -9.93 2.60 4.54
N ASP A 56 -9.37 2.00 3.50
CA ASP A 56 -8.72 2.73 2.40
C ASP A 56 -9.71 3.66 1.69
N PHE A 57 -10.92 3.17 1.39
CA PHE A 57 -11.98 4.02 0.83
C PHE A 57 -12.45 5.10 1.79
N ARG A 58 -12.47 4.82 3.11
CA ARG A 58 -12.86 5.81 4.12
C ARG A 58 -11.87 6.97 4.13
N GLU A 59 -10.58 6.69 4.20
CA GLU A 59 -9.53 7.71 4.14
C GLU A 59 -9.71 8.58 2.88
N TYR A 60 -9.81 7.95 1.72
CA TYR A 60 -9.97 8.66 0.46
C TYR A 60 -11.21 9.57 0.45
N CYS A 61 -12.36 9.04 0.89
CA CYS A 61 -13.61 9.81 0.92
C CYS A 61 -13.63 10.90 1.99
N GLU A 62 -12.81 10.82 3.03
CA GLU A 62 -12.68 11.87 4.04
C GLU A 62 -11.76 13.00 3.56
N ARG A 63 -10.66 12.66 2.89
CA ARG A 63 -9.76 13.63 2.24
C ARG A 63 -10.42 14.28 1.01
N ASP A 64 -11.24 13.51 0.31
CA ASP A 64 -12.07 13.93 -0.82
C ASP A 64 -11.32 14.78 -1.88
N PRO A 65 -10.20 14.26 -2.44
CA PRO A 65 -9.38 15.02 -3.38
C PRO A 65 -10.12 15.38 -4.68
N GLY A 66 -11.21 14.66 -4.98
CA GLY A 66 -12.08 14.92 -6.15
C GLY A 66 -13.26 15.84 -5.88
N GLY A 67 -13.48 16.29 -4.63
CA GLY A 67 -14.61 17.14 -4.26
C GLY A 67 -15.99 16.47 -4.44
N GLU A 68 -16.05 15.14 -4.30
CA GLU A 68 -17.26 14.34 -4.50
C GLU A 68 -18.20 14.40 -3.31
N THR A 69 -17.68 14.74 -2.12
CA THR A 69 -18.46 14.79 -0.91
C THR A 69 -19.09 16.15 -0.61
N THR A 70 -20.17 16.14 0.17
CA THR A 70 -20.89 17.36 0.56
C THR A 70 -20.02 18.37 1.32
N ALA A 71 -18.95 17.91 1.98
CA ALA A 71 -18.02 18.81 2.69
C ALA A 71 -17.24 19.73 1.73
N HIS A 72 -17.05 19.30 0.48
CA HIS A 72 -16.30 20.03 -0.54
C HIS A 72 -17.16 20.42 -1.75
N GLY A 73 -18.49 20.54 -1.57
CA GLY A 73 -19.42 20.98 -2.60
C GLY A 73 -19.92 19.87 -3.55
N GLY A 74 -19.55 18.63 -3.29
CA GLY A 74 -20.06 17.45 -4.00
C GLY A 74 -21.44 16.99 -3.53
N LYS A 75 -21.89 15.86 -4.08
CA LYS A 75 -23.26 15.34 -3.89
C LYS A 75 -23.35 14.19 -2.89
N LEU A 76 -22.23 13.58 -2.53
CA LEU A 76 -22.21 12.36 -1.73
C LEU A 76 -21.93 12.67 -0.26
N THR A 77 -22.60 11.99 0.65
CA THR A 77 -22.05 11.86 2.01
C THR A 77 -20.80 10.98 1.96
N VAL A 78 -19.89 11.12 2.92
CA VAL A 78 -18.72 10.21 3.09
C VAL A 78 -19.16 8.74 3.11
N LYS A 79 -20.31 8.43 3.72
CA LYS A 79 -20.90 7.08 3.74
C LYS A 79 -21.28 6.59 2.33
N GLN A 80 -21.92 7.45 1.53
CA GLN A 80 -22.29 7.12 0.16
C GLN A 80 -21.06 6.98 -0.74
N CYS A 81 -20.07 7.87 -0.60
CA CYS A 81 -18.78 7.77 -1.28
C CYS A 81 -18.14 6.41 -1.02
N VAL A 82 -18.00 6.00 0.25
CA VAL A 82 -17.42 4.68 0.58
C VAL A 82 -18.25 3.54 0.04
N ALA A 83 -19.58 3.61 0.09
CA ALA A 83 -20.44 2.56 -0.47
C ALA A 83 -20.25 2.42 -1.99
N THR A 84 -20.11 3.54 -2.72
CA THR A 84 -19.85 3.55 -4.16
C THR A 84 -18.55 2.82 -4.50
N TYR A 85 -17.44 3.19 -3.86
CA TYR A 85 -16.15 2.56 -4.16
C TYR A 85 -16.02 1.15 -3.61
N THR A 86 -16.62 0.84 -2.46
CA THR A 86 -16.68 -0.54 -1.96
C THR A 86 -17.39 -1.44 -2.97
N LYS A 87 -18.47 -0.97 -3.60
CA LYS A 87 -19.19 -1.73 -4.63
C LYS A 87 -18.38 -1.90 -5.91
N ALA A 88 -17.69 -0.84 -6.35
CA ALA A 88 -16.97 -0.84 -7.62
C ALA A 88 -15.59 -1.52 -7.55
N ASN A 89 -14.88 -1.38 -6.43
CA ASN A 89 -13.46 -1.69 -6.28
C ASN A 89 -13.15 -2.54 -5.04
N GLY A 90 -14.12 -2.86 -4.18
CA GLY A 90 -13.86 -3.60 -2.93
C GLY A 90 -13.44 -5.07 -3.11
N LYS A 91 -13.38 -5.56 -4.35
CA LYS A 91 -12.83 -6.86 -4.72
C LYS A 91 -11.50 -6.76 -5.48
N ASP A 92 -11.01 -5.54 -5.70
CA ASP A 92 -9.78 -5.32 -6.45
C ASP A 92 -8.59 -5.84 -5.64
N THR A 93 -7.74 -6.57 -6.34
CA THR A 93 -6.47 -7.07 -5.80
C THR A 93 -5.35 -6.66 -6.72
N TYR A 94 -4.19 -6.42 -6.12
CA TYR A 94 -3.01 -5.87 -6.77
C TYR A 94 -1.84 -6.77 -6.46
N ARG A 95 -0.91 -6.85 -7.41
CA ARG A 95 0.33 -7.61 -7.22
C ARG A 95 1.48 -6.88 -7.87
N SER A 96 2.60 -6.83 -7.16
CA SER A 96 3.88 -6.42 -7.75
C SER A 96 4.88 -7.54 -7.59
N THR A 97 5.67 -7.76 -8.63
CA THR A 97 6.79 -8.70 -8.63
C THR A 97 8.04 -7.97 -9.05
N ALA A 98 9.18 -8.29 -8.45
CA ALA A 98 10.45 -7.72 -8.83
C ALA A 98 11.53 -8.79 -8.95
N ASN A 99 12.44 -8.57 -9.89
CA ASN A 99 13.75 -9.21 -9.89
C ASN A 99 14.76 -8.18 -9.41
N CYS A 100 15.15 -8.27 -8.13
CA CYS A 100 16.03 -7.27 -7.52
C CYS A 100 17.47 -7.30 -8.08
N ILE A 101 17.88 -8.42 -8.67
CA ILE A 101 19.21 -8.57 -9.29
C ILE A 101 19.24 -7.85 -10.65
N GLU A 102 18.15 -7.95 -11.40
CA GLU A 102 18.01 -7.29 -12.70
C GLU A 102 17.45 -5.87 -12.60
N GLY A 103 17.03 -5.43 -11.41
CA GLY A 103 16.41 -4.13 -11.19
C GLY A 103 15.08 -3.95 -11.92
N THR A 104 14.29 -5.02 -12.10
CA THR A 104 13.01 -4.96 -12.82
C THR A 104 11.82 -5.09 -11.88
N LEU A 105 10.71 -4.44 -12.24
CA LEU A 105 9.44 -4.55 -11.54
C LEU A 105 8.29 -4.73 -12.54
N SER A 106 7.34 -5.60 -12.19
CA SER A 106 6.07 -5.76 -12.87
C SER A 106 4.93 -5.53 -11.89
N PHE A 107 4.08 -4.55 -12.20
CA PHE A 107 2.84 -4.27 -11.49
C PHE A 107 1.66 -4.86 -12.28
N VAL A 108 0.82 -5.62 -11.59
CA VAL A 108 -0.39 -6.25 -12.14
C VAL A 108 -1.61 -5.56 -11.52
N PRO A 109 -2.35 -4.75 -12.29
CA PRO A 109 -3.60 -4.15 -11.83
C PRO A 109 -4.73 -5.19 -11.74
N PRO A 110 -5.85 -4.88 -11.06
CA PRO A 110 -7.02 -5.76 -11.01
C PRO A 110 -7.66 -5.98 -12.38
N ARG A 111 -7.47 -5.03 -13.31
CA ARG A 111 -7.97 -5.03 -14.69
C ARG A 111 -6.94 -4.39 -15.60
N GLY A 112 -6.76 -4.93 -16.80
CA GLY A 112 -5.81 -4.44 -17.80
C GLY A 112 -4.51 -5.24 -17.84
N GLU A 113 -3.55 -4.75 -18.63
CA GLU A 113 -2.26 -5.40 -18.84
C GLU A 113 -1.25 -5.05 -17.72
N PRO A 114 -0.31 -5.95 -17.40
CA PRO A 114 0.78 -5.64 -16.48
C PRO A 114 1.67 -4.50 -16.99
N LEU A 115 2.01 -3.58 -16.10
CA LEU A 115 3.03 -2.56 -16.33
C LEU A 115 4.39 -3.13 -15.94
N ARG A 116 5.42 -2.86 -16.75
CA ARG A 116 6.78 -3.36 -16.53
C ARG A 116 7.78 -2.22 -16.67
N VAL A 117 8.71 -2.13 -15.74
CA VAL A 117 9.75 -1.11 -15.70
C VAL A 117 11.10 -1.70 -15.32
N THR A 118 12.16 -1.00 -15.69
CA THR A 118 13.54 -1.30 -15.29
C THR A 118 14.09 -0.05 -14.60
N PHE A 119 14.73 -0.25 -13.45
CA PHE A 119 15.32 0.82 -12.66
C PHE A 119 16.79 1.08 -13.07
N PRO A 120 17.32 2.30 -12.82
CA PRO A 120 16.65 3.43 -12.18
C PRO A 120 15.61 4.12 -13.10
N LEU A 121 14.51 4.55 -12.51
CA LEU A 121 13.57 5.47 -13.15
C LEU A 121 13.92 6.91 -12.72
N PRO A 122 13.57 7.93 -13.52
CA PRO A 122 13.57 9.32 -13.04
C PRO A 122 12.76 9.45 -11.74
N GLU A 123 13.20 10.28 -10.79
CA GLU A 123 12.54 10.46 -9.48
C GLU A 123 11.07 10.90 -9.60
N ASP A 124 10.71 11.58 -10.68
CA ASP A 124 9.37 12.08 -10.95
C ASP A 124 8.53 11.17 -11.86
N ALA A 125 9.05 9.99 -12.22
CA ALA A 125 8.43 9.12 -13.21
C ALA A 125 7.03 8.66 -12.81
N ASP A 126 6.77 8.44 -11.52
CA ASP A 126 5.54 7.85 -11.00
C ASP A 126 4.84 8.68 -9.92
N VAL A 127 5.32 9.91 -9.67
CA VAL A 127 4.73 10.84 -8.69
C VAL A 127 3.67 11.76 -9.31
N SER A 128 3.69 11.94 -10.63
CA SER A 128 2.74 12.82 -11.33
C SER A 128 1.38 12.14 -11.51
N CYS A 129 0.29 12.87 -11.23
CA CYS A 129 -1.07 12.45 -11.59
C CYS A 129 -1.22 12.12 -13.08
N ALA A 130 -0.41 12.74 -13.94
CA ALA A 130 -0.48 12.57 -15.38
C ALA A 130 0.25 11.32 -15.88
N SER A 131 1.12 10.70 -15.05
CA SER A 131 1.89 9.51 -15.46
C SER A 131 0.99 8.30 -15.70
N GLY A 132 -0.17 8.24 -15.03
CA GLY A 132 -1.07 7.08 -15.05
C GLY A 132 -0.46 5.83 -14.40
N MET A 133 0.76 5.93 -13.85
CA MET A 133 1.45 4.84 -13.17
C MET A 133 1.15 4.92 -11.67
N PRO A 134 0.94 3.77 -10.99
CA PRO A 134 0.99 3.76 -9.53
C PRO A 134 2.43 4.07 -9.07
N PRO A 135 2.67 4.37 -7.78
CA PRO A 135 4.01 4.60 -7.23
C PRO A 135 4.95 3.36 -7.31
N LEU A 136 5.48 3.05 -8.50
CA LEU A 136 6.38 1.93 -8.80
C LEU A 136 7.73 2.02 -8.04
N ILE A 137 8.29 3.22 -7.83
CA ILE A 137 9.48 3.47 -7.03
C ILE A 137 9.23 3.02 -5.59
N GLU A 138 8.12 3.44 -4.99
CA GLU A 138 7.74 3.00 -3.63
C GLU A 138 7.49 1.50 -3.55
N GLN A 139 6.87 0.93 -4.58
CA GLN A 139 6.71 -0.52 -4.67
C GLN A 139 8.05 -1.26 -4.79
N PHE A 140 9.02 -0.71 -5.53
CA PHE A 140 10.36 -1.27 -5.67
C PHE A 140 11.15 -1.16 -4.38
N LYS A 141 11.11 -0.03 -3.66
CA LYS A 141 11.71 0.13 -2.33
C LYS A 141 11.23 -0.94 -1.34
N LEU A 142 9.95 -1.28 -1.38
CA LEU A 142 9.39 -2.31 -0.51
C LEU A 142 9.88 -3.72 -0.87
N LEU A 143 10.11 -4.01 -2.16
CA LEU A 143 10.51 -5.33 -2.65
C LEU A 143 12.03 -5.54 -2.70
N CYS A 144 12.79 -4.51 -3.01
CA CYS A 144 14.22 -4.53 -3.30
C CYS A 144 14.97 -3.39 -2.57
N PRO A 145 14.84 -3.24 -1.24
CA PRO A 145 15.46 -2.14 -0.51
C PRO A 145 16.98 -2.04 -0.70
N GLN A 146 17.71 -3.16 -0.92
CA GLN A 146 19.15 -3.10 -1.20
C GLN A 146 19.43 -2.46 -2.56
N ALA A 147 18.81 -2.97 -3.63
CA ALA A 147 18.95 -2.40 -4.97
C ALA A 147 18.45 -0.95 -5.02
N ALA A 148 17.40 -0.61 -4.27
CA ALA A 148 16.90 0.75 -4.19
C ALA A 148 17.93 1.73 -3.60
N ARG A 149 18.71 1.31 -2.60
CA ARG A 149 19.83 2.11 -2.08
C ARG A 149 20.95 2.24 -3.11
N GLU A 150 21.31 1.16 -3.79
CA GLU A 150 22.31 1.20 -4.86
C GLU A 150 21.92 2.11 -6.03
N PHE A 151 20.61 2.22 -6.29
CA PHE A 151 20.05 3.13 -7.29
C PHE A 151 19.74 4.54 -6.77
N HIS A 152 20.12 4.86 -5.52
CA HIS A 152 19.85 6.16 -4.88
C HIS A 152 18.38 6.56 -4.88
N LEU A 153 17.48 5.58 -4.75
CA LEU A 153 16.04 5.82 -4.67
C LEU A 153 15.57 6.11 -3.24
N MET A 154 16.36 5.75 -2.23
CA MET A 154 16.07 6.00 -0.82
C MET A 154 16.92 7.18 -0.33
N ASP A 155 16.34 8.04 0.50
CA ASP A 155 17.13 9.04 1.22
C ASP A 155 18.11 8.31 2.15
N ASP A 156 19.38 8.72 2.12
CA ASP A 156 20.39 8.22 3.06
C ASP A 156 20.01 8.72 4.47
N GLU A 157 19.61 7.79 5.35
CA GLU A 157 19.42 8.07 6.80
C GLU A 157 20.75 8.40 7.50
#